data_AF-A0A8T5REC3-F1
#
_entry.id   AF-A0A8T5REC3-F1
#
_cell.length_a   1.000
_cell.length_b   1.000
_cell.length_c   1.000
_cell.angle_alpha   90.00
_cell.angle_beta   90.00
_cell.angle_gamma   90.00
#
_symmetry.space_group_name_H-M   'P 1'
#
loop_
_entity.id
_entity.type
_entity.pdbx_description
1 polymer ?
#
loop_
_entity_poly.entity_id
_entity_poly.type
_entity_poly.pdbx_seq_one_letter_code
_entity_poly.pdbx_strand_id
1 'polypeptide(L)'
;MTLNKKVIFICGAPHSGSTLLGLILGSHSKCFYTGELNKIKFLNILEEHEDKYCKTCGPNCPIWNNFTLDDEIGLYNQLSEKTNKPNIIDSTKNIDWLKTQKKK
;
A
#
# COMPACT_ATOMS: atom_id res chain seq x y z
N MET A 1 2.14 -11.89 18.98
CA MET A 1 1.85 -12.79 17.84
C MET A 1 2.51 -12.20 16.61
N THR A 2 3.48 -12.88 16.03
CA THR A 2 4.11 -12.45 14.77
C THR A 2 3.09 -12.71 13.65
N LEU A 3 2.45 -11.65 13.14
CA LEU A 3 1.57 -11.76 11.98
C LEU A 3 2.41 -12.31 10.82
N ASN A 4 1.99 -13.39 10.17
CA ASN A 4 2.65 -13.85 8.94
C ASN A 4 2.29 -12.86 7.83
N LYS A 5 3.16 -11.87 7.61
CA LYS A 5 2.93 -10.74 6.71
C LYS A 5 3.29 -11.15 5.28
N LYS A 6 2.33 -11.04 4.36
CA LYS A 6 2.53 -11.26 2.93
C LYS A 6 2.18 -10.01 2.14
N VAL A 7 3.04 -9.65 1.21
CA VAL A 7 2.77 -8.58 0.25
C VAL A 7 2.41 -9.21 -1.10
N ILE A 8 1.29 -8.77 -1.68
CA ILE A 8 0.76 -9.25 -2.95
C ILE A 8 0.83 -8.08 -3.94
N PHE A 9 1.62 -8.23 -4.99
CA PHE A 9 1.77 -7.21 -6.03
C PHE A 9 0.84 -7.51 -7.21
N ILE A 10 0.01 -6.54 -7.59
CA ILE A 10 -0.81 -6.63 -8.80
C ILE A 10 0.01 -6.09 -9.98
N CYS A 11 0.28 -6.95 -10.95
CA CYS A 11 0.95 -6.60 -12.20
C CYS A 11 -0.05 -6.56 -13.36
N GLY A 12 0.12 -5.59 -14.26
CA GLY A 12 -0.71 -5.43 -15.45
C GLY A 12 -0.47 -4.08 -16.12
N ALA A 13 -0.91 -3.91 -17.36
CA ALA A 13 -0.84 -2.63 -18.05
C ALA A 13 -1.77 -1.58 -17.38
N PRO A 14 -1.51 -0.27 -17.59
CA PRO A 14 -2.46 0.77 -17.21
C PRO A 14 -3.85 0.49 -17.80
N HIS A 15 -4.91 0.85 -17.06
CA HIS A 15 -6.31 0.67 -17.47
C HIS A 15 -6.77 -0.79 -17.72
N SER A 16 -6.01 -1.80 -17.28
CA SER A 16 -6.42 -3.21 -17.35
C SER A 16 -7.21 -3.71 -16.14
N GLY A 17 -7.86 -2.83 -15.37
CA GLY A 17 -8.69 -3.22 -14.23
C GLY A 17 -7.95 -3.55 -12.93
N SER A 18 -6.67 -3.19 -12.79
CA SER A 18 -5.88 -3.42 -11.55
C SER A 18 -6.54 -2.83 -10.29
N THR A 19 -7.18 -1.66 -10.39
CA THR A 19 -7.93 -1.05 -9.29
C THR A 19 -9.15 -1.87 -8.91
N LEU A 20 -9.93 -2.34 -9.89
CA LEU A 20 -11.10 -3.18 -9.65
C LEU A 20 -10.70 -4.49 -8.95
N LEU A 21 -9.66 -5.15 -9.47
CA LEU A 21 -9.11 -6.36 -8.86
C LEU A 21 -8.64 -6.10 -7.42
N GLY A 22 -7.93 -4.99 -7.19
CA GLY A 22 -7.48 -4.58 -5.86
C GLY A 22 -8.64 -4.38 -4.88
N LEU A 23 -9.72 -3.71 -5.31
CA LEU A 23 -10.92 -3.52 -4.49
C LEU A 23 -11.61 -4.86 -4.15
N ILE A 24 -11.74 -5.76 -5.13
CA ILE A 24 -12.31 -7.10 -4.92
C ILE A 24 -11.49 -7.85 -3.86
N LEU A 25 -10.16 -7.93 -4.04
CA LEU A 25 -9.30 -8.63 -3.10
C LEU A 25 -9.24 -7.94 -1.72
N GLY A 26 -9.28 -6.61 -1.69
CA GLY A 26 -9.30 -5.79 -0.48
C GLY A 26 -10.57 -5.95 0.35
N SER A 27 -11.67 -6.43 -0.24
CA SER A 27 -12.91 -6.73 0.50
C SER A 27 -12.76 -7.96 1.42
N HIS A 28 -11.75 -8.81 1.20
CA HIS A 28 -11.54 -10.00 2.00
C HIS A 28 -11.05 -9.64 3.42
N SER A 29 -11.60 -10.30 4.44
CA SER A 29 -11.39 -9.97 5.87
C SER A 29 -9.93 -10.00 6.33
N LYS A 30 -9.05 -10.70 5.60
CA LYS A 30 -7.61 -10.81 5.88
C LYS A 30 -6.73 -9.97 4.95
N CYS A 31 -7.30 -9.12 4.11
CA CYS A 31 -6.59 -8.35 3.11
C CYS A 31 -6.78 -6.86 3.34
N PHE A 32 -5.79 -6.08 2.92
CA PHE A 32 -5.88 -4.63 2.80
C PHE A 32 -5.33 -4.21 1.44
N TYR A 33 -6.13 -3.49 0.65
CA TYR A 33 -5.69 -2.93 -0.63
C TYR A 33 -5.24 -1.48 -0.45
N THR A 34 -3.99 -1.21 -0.82
CA THR A 34 -3.33 0.09 -0.59
C THR A 34 -3.50 1.07 -1.74
N GLY A 35 -3.95 0.62 -2.92
CA GLY A 35 -3.87 1.41 -4.14
C GLY A 35 -2.46 1.33 -4.74
N GLU A 36 -1.88 2.50 -5.05
CA GLU A 36 -0.51 2.64 -5.53
C GLU A 36 0.35 3.20 -4.39
N LEU A 37 0.93 2.30 -3.58
CA LEU A 37 1.61 2.68 -2.35
C LEU A 37 2.83 3.59 -2.58
N ASN A 38 3.49 3.53 -3.74
CA ASN A 38 4.59 4.44 -4.05
C ASN A 38 4.19 5.93 -4.06
N LYS A 39 2.89 6.24 -4.22
CA LYS A 39 2.35 7.60 -4.13
C LYS A 39 2.20 8.09 -2.69
N ILE A 40 2.41 7.23 -1.69
CA ILE A 40 2.36 7.63 -0.28
C ILE A 40 3.44 8.66 0.08
N LYS A 41 4.48 8.81 -0.76
CA LYS A 41 5.52 9.86 -0.63
C LYS A 41 4.95 11.28 -0.64
N PHE A 42 3.71 11.47 -1.09
CA PHE A 42 3.04 12.77 -1.03
C PHE A 42 2.38 13.04 0.34
N LEU A 43 2.14 12.01 1.16
CA LEU A 43 1.57 12.16 2.49
C LEU A 43 2.61 12.75 3.44
N ASN A 44 2.25 13.86 4.09
CA ASN A 44 3.04 14.55 5.13
C ASN A 44 4.42 15.13 4.73
N ILE A 45 4.82 15.10 3.45
CA ILE A 45 6.11 15.68 3.00
C ILE A 45 5.93 17.01 2.28
N LEU A 46 4.84 17.18 1.53
CA LEU A 46 4.60 18.37 0.71
C LEU A 46 3.38 19.13 1.24
N GLU A 47 3.62 20.22 1.96
CA GLU A 47 2.55 21.05 2.56
C GLU A 47 1.52 21.54 1.53
N GLU A 48 1.92 21.66 0.26
CA GLU A 48 1.10 22.18 -0.84
C GLU A 48 0.50 21.11 -1.77
N HIS A 49 0.79 19.81 -1.57
CA HIS A 49 0.26 18.78 -2.47
C HIS A 49 -1.21 18.47 -2.16
N GLU A 50 -2.06 18.39 -3.18
CA GLU A 50 -3.49 18.12 -3.00
C GLU A 50 -3.74 16.78 -2.32
N ASP A 51 -2.86 15.81 -2.55
CA ASP A 51 -2.95 14.44 -1.99
C ASP A 51 -2.20 14.28 -0.66
N LYS A 52 -1.90 15.37 0.06
CA LYS A 52 -1.22 15.30 1.36
C LYS A 52 -2.00 14.56 2.45
N TYR A 53 -3.31 14.38 2.26
CA TYR A 53 -4.20 13.67 3.18
C TYR A 53 -5.14 12.70 2.46
N CYS A 54 -5.67 11.74 3.20
CA CYS A 54 -6.73 10.88 2.73
C CYS A 54 -7.95 11.71 2.31
N LYS A 55 -8.40 11.58 1.06
CA LYS A 55 -9.58 12.30 0.54
C LYS A 55 -10.90 11.93 1.24
N THR A 56 -10.95 10.74 1.85
CA THR A 56 -12.14 10.25 2.55
C THR A 56 -12.16 10.62 4.03
N CYS A 57 -11.04 10.41 4.74
CA CYS A 57 -10.96 10.60 6.19
C CYS A 57 -10.30 11.93 6.61
N GLY A 58 -9.64 12.63 5.70
CA GLY A 58 -8.88 13.84 5.99
C GLY A 58 -7.51 13.58 6.67
N PRO A 59 -6.94 14.60 7.33
CA PRO A 59 -5.58 14.56 7.89
C PRO A 59 -5.41 13.57 9.04
N ASN A 60 -6.47 13.30 9.80
CA ASN A 60 -6.44 12.40 10.95
C ASN A 60 -6.81 10.95 10.58
N CYS A 61 -6.56 10.54 9.34
CA CYS A 61 -6.86 9.18 8.89
C CYS A 61 -6.08 8.14 9.72
N PRO A 62 -6.75 7.19 10.40
CA PRO A 62 -6.07 6.22 11.26
C PRO A 62 -5.12 5.30 10.47
N ILE A 63 -5.43 5.09 9.19
CA ILE A 63 -4.63 4.30 8.28
C ILE A 63 -3.52 5.16 7.68
N TRP A 64 -3.89 6.31 7.11
CA TRP A 64 -2.99 7.06 6.23
C TRP A 64 -2.13 8.14 6.91
N ASN A 65 -2.29 8.36 8.22
CA ASN A 65 -1.45 9.31 8.97
C ASN A 65 -0.18 8.64 9.55
N ASN A 66 0.80 9.47 9.93
CA ASN A 66 1.94 9.09 10.78
C ASN A 66 2.75 7.86 10.27
N PHE A 67 3.19 7.89 9.02
CA PHE A 67 4.16 6.90 8.52
C PHE A 67 5.59 7.38 8.64
N THR A 68 6.49 6.45 8.93
CA THR A 68 7.93 6.63 8.76
C THR A 68 8.33 6.07 7.40
N LEU A 69 8.94 6.90 6.54
CA LEU A 69 9.25 6.59 5.14
C LEU A 69 10.68 6.06 4.90
N ASP A 70 11.43 5.81 5.97
CA ASP A 70 12.87 5.51 5.89
C ASP A 70 13.18 4.15 5.24
N ASP A 71 12.20 3.25 5.08
CA ASP A 71 12.35 2.01 4.30
C ASP A 71 10.99 1.46 3.78
N GLU A 72 10.93 0.94 2.54
CA GLU A 72 9.69 0.40 1.94
C GLU A 72 9.18 -0.90 2.61
N ILE A 73 10.07 -1.73 3.17
CA ILE A 73 9.71 -2.94 3.94
C ILE A 73 8.97 -2.53 5.23
N GLY A 74 9.36 -1.40 5.83
CA GLY A 74 8.74 -0.76 6.98
C GLY A 74 7.33 -0.27 6.69
N LEU A 75 7.02 0.17 5.47
CA LEU A 75 5.68 0.67 5.13
C LEU A 75 4.63 -0.44 5.11
N TYR A 76 4.94 -1.59 4.48
CA TYR A 76 4.02 -2.73 4.51
C TYR A 76 3.81 -3.25 5.93
N ASN A 77 4.85 -3.20 6.77
CA ASN A 77 4.76 -3.57 8.18
C ASN A 77 3.83 -2.63 8.97
N GLN A 78 4.00 -1.32 8.81
CA GLN A 78 3.15 -0.30 9.44
C GLN A 78 1.69 -0.43 9.00
N LEU A 79 1.43 -0.68 7.71
CA LEU A 79 0.08 -0.88 7.18
C LEU A 79 -0.58 -2.14 7.76
N SER A 80 0.16 -3.23 7.84
CA SER A 80 -0.33 -4.48 8.44
C SER A 80 -0.73 -4.29 9.90
N GLU A 81 0.04 -3.51 10.66
CA GLU A 81 -0.26 -3.18 12.06
C GLU A 81 -1.47 -2.25 12.20
N LYS A 82 -1.50 -1.14 11.44
CA LYS A 82 -2.62 -0.18 11.47
C LYS A 82 -3.95 -0.79 11.05
N THR A 83 -3.94 -1.73 10.11
CA THR A 83 -5.15 -2.35 9.58
C THR A 83 -5.49 -3.69 10.24
N ASN A 84 -4.56 -4.23 11.04
CA ASN A 84 -4.60 -5.58 11.59
C ASN A 84 -4.85 -6.64 10.49
N LYS A 85 -4.28 -6.44 9.30
CA LYS A 85 -4.42 -7.35 8.14
C LYS A 85 -3.09 -8.01 7.82
N PRO A 86 -3.05 -9.35 7.67
CA PRO A 86 -1.82 -10.07 7.34
C PRO A 86 -1.41 -9.96 5.87
N ASN A 87 -2.35 -9.69 4.95
CA ASN A 87 -2.06 -9.59 3.53
C ASN A 87 -2.23 -8.15 3.06
N ILE A 88 -1.16 -7.56 2.55
CA ILE A 88 -1.16 -6.22 1.97
C ILE A 88 -1.08 -6.33 0.45
N ILE A 89 -1.99 -5.66 -0.24
CA ILE A 89 -2.12 -5.72 -1.69
C ILE A 89 -1.75 -4.36 -2.26
N ASP A 90 -0.73 -4.34 -3.12
CA ASP A 90 -0.23 -3.14 -3.77
C ASP A 90 -0.34 -3.28 -5.28
N SER A 91 -0.87 -2.24 -5.93
CA SER A 91 -0.99 -2.15 -7.39
C SER A 91 0.02 -1.22 -8.04
N THR A 92 1.03 -0.78 -7.28
CA THR A 92 2.22 -0.11 -7.79
C THR A 92 2.92 -0.98 -8.84
N LYS A 93 2.97 -0.49 -10.07
CA LYS A 93 3.61 -1.18 -11.20
C LYS A 93 5.11 -0.87 -11.20
N ASN A 94 5.85 -1.45 -10.26
CA ASN A 94 7.30 -1.26 -10.18
C ASN A 94 8.05 -2.47 -10.76
N ILE A 95 8.65 -2.36 -11.95
CA ILE A 95 9.33 -3.50 -12.59
C ILE A 95 10.57 -3.97 -11.78
N ASP A 96 11.13 -3.13 -10.90
CA ASP A 96 12.28 -3.52 -10.09
C ASP A 96 11.95 -4.57 -9.02
N TRP A 97 10.70 -4.65 -8.53
CA TRP A 97 10.30 -5.75 -7.64
C TRP A 97 10.36 -7.11 -8.34
N LEU A 98 10.07 -7.18 -9.64
CA LEU A 98 10.21 -8.43 -10.40
C LEU A 98 11.66 -8.91 -10.45
N LYS A 99 12.62 -7.99 -10.42
CA LYS A 99 14.06 -8.30 -10.42
C LYS A 99 14.49 -8.87 -9.07
N THR A 100 13.92 -8.41 -7.96
CA THR A 100 14.26 -8.90 -6.62
C THR A 100 13.72 -10.31 -6.35
N GLN A 101 12.64 -10.73 -7.01
CA GLN A 101 12.08 -12.08 -6.91
C GLN A 101 12.91 -13.18 -7.61
N LYS A 102 13.89 -12.81 -8.45
CA LYS A 102 14.71 -13.77 -9.21
C LYS A 102 15.88 -14.39 -8.42
N LYS A 103 16.13 -13.96 -7.18
CA LYS A 103 17.12 -14.61 -6.31
C LYS A 103 16.46 -15.79 -5.58
N LYS A 104 16.52 -16.97 -6.19
CA LYS A 104 16.44 -18.25 -5.47
C LYS A 104 17.84 -18.65 -5.04
#